data_AF-A0A1I2ADU1-F1
#
_entry.id   AF-A0A1I2ADU1-F1
#
_cell.length_a   1.000
_cell.length_b   1.000
_cell.length_c   1.000
_cell.angle_alpha   90.00
_cell.angle_beta   90.00
_cell.angle_gamma   90.00
#
_symmetry.space_group_name_H-M   'P 1'
#
loop_
_entity.id
_entity.type
_entity.pdbx_description
1 polymer ?
#
loop_
_entity_poly.entity_id
_entity_poly.type
_entity_poly.pdbx_seq_one_letter_code
_entity_poly.pdbx_strand_id
1 'polypeptide(L)'
;MPFVRVSYLENKYDEPQLSAISQVIMGALMEHFHVPEDDFFQVFHGHRASEFYYSPHYLNIRRTDELLFIQITLKSGRSTVQKQHFYKRVAQRLASELTIREEDVFIMLVGTELADWTFGSGIAQMINPPEAIASNVRQTFGDIAPAFVQYSEEVLFGEVWKREQLSLRDRSLLTISALVAGGSTEQLPFHIRLGRQHGLTEEQIVEALTHLAFYAGWPRAAAAIQAAKQLFQETN
;
A
#
# COMPACT_ATOMS: atom_id res chain seq x y z
N MET A 1 2.14 5.18 -6.35
CA MET A 1 3.38 5.27 -5.58
C MET A 1 4.43 6.04 -6.35
N PRO A 2 4.33 7.37 -6.37
CA PRO A 2 5.37 8.24 -6.85
C PRO A 2 6.19 8.81 -5.69
N PHE A 3 7.51 8.83 -5.83
CA PHE A 3 8.36 9.77 -5.11
C PHE A 3 8.79 10.86 -6.08
N VAL A 4 8.37 12.09 -5.81
CA VAL A 4 8.63 13.25 -6.67
C VAL A 4 9.82 14.04 -6.10
N ARG A 5 10.80 14.33 -6.94
CA ARG A 5 11.86 15.29 -6.67
C ARG A 5 11.78 16.42 -7.68
N VAL A 6 11.65 17.64 -7.19
CA VAL A 6 11.66 18.84 -8.02
C VAL A 6 12.94 19.63 -7.75
N SER A 7 13.66 19.98 -8.81
CA SER A 7 14.85 20.83 -8.76
C SER A 7 14.64 22.10 -9.56
N TYR A 8 15.02 23.23 -8.98
CA TYR A 8 14.81 24.56 -9.54
C TYR A 8 15.98 25.48 -9.17
N LEU A 9 16.13 26.60 -9.86
CA LEU A 9 17.14 27.61 -9.51
C LEU A 9 16.69 28.42 -8.28
N GLU A 10 17.58 28.59 -7.30
CA GLU A 10 17.29 29.38 -6.08
C GLU A 10 16.76 30.78 -6.40
N ASN A 11 15.87 31.28 -5.53
CA ASN A 11 15.20 32.59 -5.62
C ASN A 11 14.22 32.77 -6.80
N LYS A 12 13.93 31.71 -7.57
CA LYS A 12 12.90 31.76 -8.63
C LYS A 12 11.49 31.47 -8.14
N TYR A 13 11.35 30.76 -7.03
CA TYR A 13 10.06 30.38 -6.47
C TYR A 13 10.06 30.59 -4.96
N ASP A 14 8.96 31.14 -4.45
CA ASP A 14 8.68 31.27 -3.02
C ASP A 14 7.92 30.05 -2.46
N GLU A 15 7.78 29.97 -1.14
CA GLU A 15 7.10 28.85 -0.48
C GLU A 15 5.64 28.64 -0.96
N PRO A 16 4.79 29.68 -1.12
CA PRO A 16 3.47 29.53 -1.71
C PRO A 16 3.48 28.94 -3.12
N GLN A 17 4.39 29.41 -3.99
CA GLN A 17 4.52 28.88 -5.35
C GLN A 17 4.95 27.41 -5.33
N LEU A 18 5.93 27.04 -4.51
CA LEU A 18 6.39 25.64 -4.39
C LEU A 18 5.27 24.72 -3.90
N SER A 19 4.49 25.16 -2.91
CA SER A 19 3.31 24.43 -2.43
C SER A 19 2.29 24.24 -3.55
N ALA A 20 2.00 25.28 -4.33
CA ALA A 20 1.08 25.20 -5.46
C ALA A 20 1.60 24.27 -6.57
N ILE A 21 2.90 24.31 -6.89
CA ILE A 21 3.52 23.37 -7.84
C ILE A 21 3.34 21.92 -7.36
N SER A 22 3.56 21.66 -6.06
CA SER A 22 3.36 20.34 -5.46
C SER A 22 1.94 19.82 -5.66
N GLN A 23 0.94 20.69 -5.49
CA GLN A 23 -0.48 20.35 -5.67
C GLN A 23 -0.85 20.12 -7.13
N VAL A 24 -0.30 20.91 -8.07
CA VAL A 24 -0.49 20.68 -9.50
C VAL A 24 0.05 19.31 -9.91
N ILE A 25 1.25 18.95 -9.45
CA ILE A 25 1.86 17.64 -9.72
C ILE A 25 0.99 16.52 -9.13
N MET A 26 0.56 16.65 -7.88
CA MET A 26 -0.28 15.65 -7.21
C MET A 26 -1.61 15.46 -7.94
N GLY A 27 -2.29 16.55 -8.29
CA GLY A 27 -3.56 16.47 -9.01
C GLY A 27 -3.41 15.75 -10.36
N ALA A 28 -2.32 15.98 -11.10
CA ALA A 28 -2.05 15.27 -12.34
C ALA A 28 -1.73 13.78 -12.13
N LEU A 29 -1.02 13.43 -11.04
CA LEU A 29 -0.74 12.05 -10.65
C LEU A 29 -2.03 11.28 -10.31
N MET A 30 -2.94 11.91 -9.56
CA MET A 30 -4.25 11.35 -9.27
C MET A 30 -5.08 11.18 -10.55
N GLU A 31 -5.15 12.22 -11.39
CA GLU A 31 -5.96 12.23 -12.61
C GLU A 31 -5.51 11.18 -13.65
N HIS A 32 -4.21 11.04 -13.90
CA HIS A 32 -3.72 10.21 -15.01
C HIS A 32 -3.09 8.87 -14.57
N PHE A 33 -2.55 8.80 -13.36
CA PHE A 33 -1.92 7.59 -12.83
C PHE A 33 -2.72 6.93 -11.70
N HIS A 34 -3.89 7.49 -11.32
CA HIS A 34 -4.79 6.97 -10.28
C HIS A 34 -4.05 6.74 -8.95
N VAL A 35 -3.15 7.66 -8.62
CA VAL A 35 -2.44 7.66 -7.34
C VAL A 35 -3.42 8.06 -6.23
N PRO A 36 -3.48 7.34 -5.09
CA PRO A 36 -4.29 7.75 -3.93
C PRO A 36 -3.88 9.13 -3.41
N GLU A 37 -4.81 9.88 -2.82
CA GLU A 37 -4.54 11.22 -2.28
C GLU A 37 -3.45 11.21 -1.20
N ASP A 38 -3.45 10.20 -0.33
CA ASP A 38 -2.48 10.08 0.77
C ASP A 38 -1.12 9.51 0.32
N ASP A 39 -0.97 9.08 -0.94
CA ASP A 39 0.31 8.63 -1.52
C ASP A 39 1.13 9.85 -1.98
N PHE A 40 1.46 10.71 -1.01
CA PHE A 40 2.01 12.04 -1.19
C PHE A 40 3.45 12.13 -0.67
N PHE A 41 4.42 11.88 -1.55
CA PHE A 41 5.85 11.95 -1.23
C PHE A 41 6.59 12.84 -2.22
N GLN A 42 6.79 14.11 -1.86
CA GLN A 42 7.44 15.11 -2.72
C GLN A 42 8.53 15.88 -1.96
N VAL A 43 9.64 16.15 -2.64
CA VAL A 43 10.72 17.01 -2.13
C VAL A 43 11.13 18.04 -3.18
N PHE A 44 11.41 19.24 -2.71
CA PHE A 44 11.83 20.37 -3.53
C PHE A 44 13.24 20.78 -3.11
N HIS A 45 14.11 21.04 -4.09
CA HIS A 45 15.48 21.46 -3.84
C HIS A 45 15.87 22.60 -4.77
N GLY A 46 16.15 23.76 -4.19
CA GLY A 46 16.75 24.89 -4.89
C GLY A 46 18.24 24.66 -5.08
N HIS A 47 18.75 25.01 -6.27
CA HIS A 47 20.17 24.96 -6.60
C HIS A 47 20.72 26.35 -6.82
N ARG A 48 21.98 26.59 -6.45
CA ARG A 48 22.67 27.82 -6.82
C ARG A 48 22.89 27.87 -8.34
N ALA A 49 23.09 29.07 -8.88
CA ALA A 49 23.42 29.24 -10.30
C ALA A 49 24.67 28.45 -10.75
N SER A 50 25.61 28.21 -9.84
CA SER A 50 26.80 27.38 -10.08
C SER A 50 26.55 25.87 -10.07
N GLU A 51 25.32 25.43 -9.82
CA GLU A 51 24.94 24.01 -9.69
C GLU A 51 23.83 23.64 -10.69
N PHE A 52 23.23 24.64 -11.35
CA PHE A 52 22.05 24.47 -12.18
C PHE A 52 22.36 24.74 -13.66
N TYR A 53 22.76 23.69 -14.38
CA TYR A 53 23.15 23.76 -15.77
C TYR A 53 22.14 23.06 -16.68
N TYR A 54 21.75 23.73 -17.76
CA TYR A 54 20.88 23.16 -18.79
C TYR A 54 21.13 23.82 -20.13
N SER A 55 20.69 23.17 -21.22
CA SER A 55 20.73 23.79 -22.55
C SER A 55 19.47 24.64 -22.78
N PRO A 56 19.61 25.95 -23.06
CA PRO A 56 18.45 26.81 -23.29
C PRO A 56 17.73 26.55 -24.62
N HIS A 57 18.28 25.73 -25.52
CA HIS A 57 17.77 25.55 -26.89
C HIS A 57 17.71 24.10 -27.38
N TYR A 58 18.01 23.11 -26.53
CA TYR A 58 17.98 21.70 -26.95
C TYR A 58 16.59 21.29 -27.44
N LEU A 59 16.55 20.59 -28.58
CA LEU A 59 15.34 20.22 -29.33
C LEU A 59 14.46 21.42 -29.73
N ASN A 60 15.06 22.59 -29.98
CA ASN A 60 14.37 23.83 -30.35
C ASN A 60 13.36 24.36 -29.30
N ILE A 61 13.49 23.91 -28.04
CA ILE A 61 12.69 24.41 -26.92
C ILE A 61 13.48 25.53 -26.22
N ARG A 62 12.88 26.72 -26.08
CA ARG A 62 13.50 27.90 -25.45
C ARG A 62 13.21 27.97 -23.96
N ARG A 63 14.19 27.59 -23.15
CA ARG A 63 14.10 27.55 -21.68
C ARG A 63 14.68 28.78 -21.02
N THR A 64 14.12 29.16 -19.88
CA THR A 64 14.59 30.22 -18.98
C THR A 64 15.05 29.65 -17.66
N ASP A 65 15.59 30.52 -16.80
CA ASP A 65 16.01 30.13 -15.45
C ASP A 65 14.82 29.75 -14.54
N GLU A 66 13.57 29.86 -15.01
CA GLU A 66 12.37 29.32 -14.35
C GLU A 66 12.16 27.82 -14.67
N LEU A 67 13.18 27.14 -15.20
CA LEU A 67 13.10 25.71 -15.48
C LEU A 67 12.89 24.88 -14.22
N LEU A 68 11.88 24.00 -14.25
CA LEU A 68 11.61 22.95 -13.27
C LEU A 68 12.07 21.59 -13.80
N PHE A 69 13.01 20.96 -13.11
CA PHE A 69 13.33 19.55 -13.30
C PHE A 69 12.49 18.70 -12.35
N ILE A 70 11.50 17.99 -12.88
CA ILE A 70 10.59 17.12 -12.14
C ILE A 70 10.97 15.66 -12.42
N GLN A 71 11.62 15.02 -11.46
CA GLN A 71 11.89 13.57 -11.52
C GLN A 71 10.86 12.83 -10.67
N ILE A 72 10.24 11.81 -11.23
CA ILE A 72 9.26 10.98 -10.53
C ILE A 72 9.72 9.54 -10.59
N THR A 73 10.07 8.98 -9.44
CA THR A 73 10.32 7.55 -9.28
C THR A 73 9.00 6.86 -8.96
N LEU A 74 8.59 5.87 -9.74
CA LEU A 74 7.30 5.20 -9.55
C LEU A 74 7.30 3.77 -10.09
N LYS A 75 6.37 2.95 -9.59
CA LYS A 75 6.20 1.57 -10.08
C LYS A 75 5.98 1.53 -11.60
N SER A 76 6.69 0.65 -12.29
CA SER A 76 6.59 0.46 -13.74
C SER A 76 5.19 -0.01 -14.18
N GLY A 77 4.80 0.28 -15.41
CA GLY A 77 3.55 -0.22 -16.00
C GLY A 77 2.52 0.85 -16.41
N ARG A 78 2.85 2.14 -16.29
CA ARG A 78 2.04 3.22 -16.90
C ARG A 78 2.18 3.14 -18.42
N SER A 79 1.06 3.19 -19.14
CA SER A 79 1.08 3.13 -20.60
C SER A 79 1.70 4.40 -21.22
N THR A 80 2.17 4.30 -22.47
CA THR A 80 2.69 5.47 -23.21
C THR A 80 1.67 6.61 -23.27
N VAL A 81 0.40 6.27 -23.48
CA VAL A 81 -0.70 7.24 -23.55
C VAL A 81 -0.91 7.95 -22.21
N GLN A 82 -0.94 7.20 -21.10
CA GLN A 82 -1.05 7.80 -19.76
C GLN A 82 0.11 8.76 -19.49
N LYS A 83 1.35 8.37 -19.84
CA LYS A 83 2.54 9.22 -19.66
C LYS A 83 2.43 10.50 -20.46
N GLN A 84 2.03 10.43 -21.73
CA GLN A 84 1.86 11.60 -22.60
C GLN A 84 0.80 12.57 -22.06
N HIS A 85 -0.35 12.05 -21.62
CA HIS A 85 -1.38 12.88 -21.00
C HIS A 85 -0.92 13.53 -19.71
N PHE A 86 -0.22 12.77 -18.85
CA PHE A 86 0.35 13.28 -17.62
C PHE A 86 1.32 14.46 -17.86
N TYR A 87 2.28 14.31 -18.78
CA TYR A 87 3.24 15.39 -19.08
C TYR A 87 2.55 16.66 -19.56
N LYS A 88 1.60 16.49 -20.49
CA LYS A 88 0.81 17.60 -21.04
C LYS A 88 0.02 18.29 -19.92
N ARG A 89 -0.62 17.52 -19.05
CA ARG A 89 -1.46 18.05 -17.98
C ARG A 89 -0.67 18.87 -16.97
N VAL A 90 0.49 18.38 -16.55
CA VAL A 90 1.38 19.12 -15.63
C VAL A 90 1.82 20.45 -16.26
N ALA A 91 2.35 20.43 -17.49
CA ALA A 91 2.80 21.64 -18.17
C ALA A 91 1.67 22.68 -18.33
N GLN A 92 0.51 22.25 -18.80
CA GLN A 92 -0.65 23.13 -19.00
C GLN A 92 -1.14 23.76 -17.70
N ARG A 93 -1.25 22.98 -16.62
CA ARG A 93 -1.71 23.49 -15.33
C ARG A 93 -0.72 24.43 -14.69
N LEU A 94 0.58 24.14 -14.75
CA LEU A 94 1.63 25.04 -14.28
C LEU A 94 1.59 26.38 -15.04
N ALA A 95 1.34 26.35 -16.36
CA ALA A 95 1.19 27.55 -17.17
C ALA A 95 -0.08 28.35 -16.83
N SER A 96 -1.23 27.69 -16.74
CA SER A 96 -2.51 28.39 -16.54
C SER A 96 -2.73 28.85 -15.10
N GLU A 97 -2.24 28.11 -14.11
CA GLU A 97 -2.50 28.37 -12.68
C GLU A 97 -1.37 29.18 -12.04
N LEU A 98 -0.11 28.99 -12.48
CA LEU A 98 1.08 29.56 -11.82
C LEU A 98 1.94 30.42 -12.75
N THR A 99 1.51 30.63 -14.00
CA THR A 99 2.26 31.42 -15.01
C THR A 99 3.65 30.84 -15.32
N ILE A 100 3.89 29.55 -15.04
CA ILE A 100 5.15 28.88 -15.35
C ILE A 100 5.07 28.36 -16.78
N ARG A 101 5.99 28.79 -17.64
CA ARG A 101 5.96 28.44 -19.06
C ARG A 101 6.02 26.93 -19.29
N GLU A 102 5.25 26.42 -20.25
CA GLU A 102 5.28 25.00 -20.61
C GLU A 102 6.69 24.55 -21.06
N GLU A 103 7.45 25.43 -21.71
CA GLU A 103 8.82 25.12 -22.14
C GLU A 103 9.79 24.92 -20.96
N ASP A 104 9.47 25.50 -19.81
CA ASP A 104 10.24 25.46 -18.57
C ASP A 104 9.82 24.29 -17.67
N VAL A 105 9.08 23.31 -18.20
CA VAL A 105 8.71 22.08 -17.48
C VAL A 105 9.43 20.89 -18.08
N PHE A 106 10.36 20.31 -17.33
CA PHE A 106 11.09 19.11 -17.72
C PHE A 106 10.72 17.94 -16.80
N ILE A 107 10.22 16.85 -17.37
CA ILE A 107 9.74 15.69 -16.59
C ILE A 107 10.53 14.43 -16.95
N MET A 108 10.99 13.70 -15.94
CA MET A 108 11.58 12.35 -16.08
C MET A 108 10.82 11.35 -15.22
N LEU A 109 10.49 10.20 -15.78
CA LEU A 109 9.93 9.07 -15.04
C LEU A 109 10.99 7.98 -14.88
N VAL A 110 11.21 7.53 -13.65
CA VAL A 110 12.11 6.41 -13.31
C VAL A 110 11.26 5.24 -12.83
N GLY A 111 11.36 4.10 -13.51
CA GLY A 111 10.59 2.90 -13.19
C GLY A 111 11.23 2.08 -12.06
N THR A 112 10.40 1.59 -11.14
CA THR A 112 10.76 0.62 -10.08
C THR A 112 9.73 -0.51 -10.01
N GLU A 113 10.00 -1.55 -9.24
CA GLU A 113 9.07 -2.64 -8.95
C GLU A 113 8.47 -2.54 -7.54
N LEU A 114 7.44 -3.34 -7.25
CA LEU A 114 6.73 -3.28 -5.96
C LEU A 114 7.66 -3.55 -4.76
N ALA A 115 8.67 -4.41 -4.92
CA ALA A 115 9.62 -4.76 -3.87
C ALA A 115 10.62 -3.64 -3.52
N ASP A 116 10.75 -2.62 -4.37
CA ASP A 116 11.75 -1.55 -4.20
C ASP A 116 11.29 -0.46 -3.22
N TRP A 117 10.11 -0.60 -2.63
CA TRP A 117 9.48 0.42 -1.80
C TRP A 117 9.32 -0.04 -0.36
N THR A 118 9.82 0.77 0.57
CA THR A 118 9.37 0.82 1.96
C THR A 118 8.82 2.21 2.24
N PHE A 119 7.66 2.27 2.88
CA PHE A 119 7.03 3.51 3.36
C PHE A 119 7.34 3.78 4.83
N GLY A 120 8.19 2.94 5.45
CA GLY A 120 8.54 3.03 6.86
C GLY A 120 8.65 1.66 7.51
N SER A 121 9.08 1.65 8.77
CA SER A 121 9.17 0.46 9.63
C SER A 121 10.04 -0.69 9.10
N GLY A 122 10.83 -0.47 8.05
CA GLY A 122 11.67 -1.50 7.42
C GLY A 122 10.87 -2.59 6.70
N ILE A 123 9.59 -2.37 6.40
CA ILE A 123 8.71 -3.33 5.73
C ILE A 123 8.52 -2.90 4.27
N ALA A 124 8.51 -3.85 3.34
CA ALA A 124 8.10 -3.60 1.95
C ALA A 124 6.58 -3.75 1.82
N GLN A 125 5.81 -2.72 2.22
CA GLN A 125 4.34 -2.81 2.36
C GLN A 125 3.62 -3.23 1.08
N MET A 126 4.23 -3.05 -0.07
CA MET A 126 3.60 -3.34 -1.36
C MET A 126 3.59 -4.80 -1.74
N ILE A 127 4.51 -5.58 -1.14
CA ILE A 127 4.55 -7.04 -1.28
C ILE A 127 4.19 -7.73 0.05
N ASN A 128 4.25 -6.98 1.17
CA ASN A 128 3.88 -7.41 2.52
C ASN A 128 2.93 -6.37 3.15
N PRO A 129 1.68 -6.25 2.68
CA PRO A 129 0.77 -5.23 3.20
C PRO A 129 0.51 -5.45 4.70
N PRO A 130 0.26 -4.38 5.49
CA PRO A 130 0.00 -4.49 6.93
C PRO A 130 -1.18 -5.41 7.28
N GLU A 131 -2.14 -5.54 6.35
CA GLU A 131 -3.30 -6.44 6.44
C GLU A 131 -3.04 -7.84 5.88
N ALA A 132 -1.82 -8.14 5.41
CA ALA A 132 -1.46 -9.48 4.97
C ALA A 132 -1.54 -10.44 6.15
N ILE A 133 -2.36 -11.47 5.99
CA ILE A 133 -2.45 -12.54 6.97
C ILE A 133 -1.16 -13.34 6.92
N ALA A 134 -0.29 -13.12 7.91
CA ALA A 134 0.99 -13.81 8.03
C ALA A 134 0.75 -15.29 8.38
N SER A 135 0.76 -16.15 7.38
CA SER A 135 0.70 -17.61 7.55
C SER A 135 2.10 -18.23 7.46
N ASN A 136 2.32 -19.35 8.16
CA ASN A 136 3.53 -20.14 8.07
C ASN A 136 3.40 -21.32 7.08
N VAL A 137 2.40 -21.30 6.19
CA VAL A 137 2.08 -22.43 5.32
C VAL A 137 3.25 -22.82 4.41
N ARG A 138 3.95 -21.82 3.86
CA ARG A 138 5.12 -22.01 3.01
C ARG A 138 6.31 -22.61 3.75
N GLN A 139 6.52 -22.17 5.00
CA GLN A 139 7.59 -22.70 5.85
C GLN A 139 7.30 -24.14 6.27
N THR A 140 6.03 -24.46 6.54
CA THR A 140 5.61 -25.77 7.04
C THR A 140 5.48 -26.82 5.92
N PHE A 141 5.04 -26.42 4.73
CA PHE A 141 4.64 -27.37 3.68
C PHE A 141 5.25 -27.09 2.30
N GLY A 142 6.14 -26.10 2.16
CA GLY A 142 6.68 -25.69 0.86
C GLY A 142 7.53 -26.73 0.14
N ASP A 143 8.15 -27.62 0.89
CA ASP A 143 8.97 -28.73 0.40
C ASP A 143 8.14 -29.91 -0.14
N ILE A 144 6.98 -30.17 0.46
CA ILE A 144 6.14 -31.34 0.16
C ILE A 144 4.86 -31.04 -0.61
N ALA A 145 4.30 -29.83 -0.46
CA ALA A 145 3.00 -29.45 -1.02
C ALA A 145 3.00 -28.02 -1.60
N PRO A 146 3.79 -27.73 -2.65
CA PRO A 146 3.91 -26.39 -3.22
C PRO A 146 2.59 -25.84 -3.77
N ALA A 147 1.73 -26.69 -4.35
CA ALA A 147 0.40 -26.26 -4.80
C ALA A 147 -0.50 -25.83 -3.64
N PHE A 148 -0.43 -26.53 -2.49
CA PHE A 148 -1.19 -26.16 -1.30
C PHE A 148 -0.74 -24.80 -0.77
N VAL A 149 0.57 -24.57 -0.70
CA VAL A 149 1.14 -23.26 -0.33
C VAL A 149 0.63 -22.16 -1.25
N GLN A 150 0.68 -22.39 -2.57
CA GLN A 150 0.18 -21.44 -3.54
C GLN A 150 -1.31 -21.12 -3.32
N TYR A 151 -2.15 -22.13 -3.15
CA TYR A 151 -3.59 -21.91 -2.90
C TYR A 151 -3.85 -21.19 -1.59
N SER A 152 -3.07 -21.46 -0.54
CA SER A 152 -3.22 -20.76 0.74
C SER A 152 -2.82 -19.28 0.64
N GLU A 153 -1.69 -18.97 -0.01
CA GLU A 153 -1.18 -17.59 -0.06
C GLU A 153 -1.88 -16.74 -1.10
N GLU A 154 -2.08 -17.26 -2.32
CA GLU A 154 -2.63 -16.49 -3.43
C GLU A 154 -4.16 -16.48 -3.39
N VAL A 155 -4.80 -17.65 -3.20
CA VAL A 155 -6.26 -17.76 -3.30
C VAL A 155 -6.93 -17.51 -1.95
N LEU A 156 -6.57 -18.25 -0.91
CA LEU A 156 -7.24 -18.15 0.39
C LEU A 156 -6.98 -16.77 1.03
N PHE A 157 -5.72 -16.47 1.37
CA PHE A 157 -5.38 -15.21 2.05
C PHE A 157 -5.19 -14.04 1.07
N GLY A 158 -4.76 -14.32 -0.16
CA GLY A 158 -4.52 -13.29 -1.18
C GLY A 158 -5.80 -12.75 -1.83
N GLU A 159 -6.86 -13.56 -1.95
CA GLU A 159 -8.13 -13.16 -2.57
C GLU A 159 -9.34 -13.33 -1.64
N VAL A 160 -9.64 -14.55 -1.18
CA VAL A 160 -10.91 -14.87 -0.49
C VAL A 160 -11.08 -14.07 0.80
N TRP A 161 -10.02 -13.95 1.61
CA TRP A 161 -10.05 -13.18 2.85
C TRP A 161 -10.09 -11.67 2.64
N LYS A 162 -9.72 -11.16 1.46
CA LYS A 162 -9.73 -9.73 1.12
C LYS A 162 -11.03 -9.23 0.51
N ARG A 163 -12.00 -10.12 0.27
CA ARG A 163 -13.30 -9.74 -0.29
C ARG A 163 -14.06 -8.82 0.66
N GLU A 164 -14.54 -7.69 0.15
CA GLU A 164 -15.08 -6.58 0.95
C GLU A 164 -16.44 -6.85 1.62
N GLN A 165 -17.17 -7.87 1.19
CA GLN A 165 -18.55 -8.12 1.68
C GLN A 165 -18.61 -8.58 3.14
N LEU A 166 -17.49 -9.02 3.71
CA LEU A 166 -17.36 -9.34 5.14
C LEU A 166 -16.05 -8.76 5.65
N SER A 167 -16.11 -8.10 6.79
CA SER A 167 -14.93 -7.60 7.48
C SER A 167 -13.99 -8.75 7.87
N LEU A 168 -12.69 -8.47 7.99
CA LEU A 168 -11.71 -9.45 8.47
C LEU A 168 -12.07 -9.97 9.88
N ARG A 169 -12.68 -9.13 10.72
CA ARG A 169 -13.21 -9.49 12.03
C ARG A 169 -14.27 -10.59 11.92
N ASP A 170 -15.27 -10.38 11.08
CA ASP A 170 -16.40 -11.32 10.95
C ASP A 170 -15.97 -12.60 10.23
N ARG A 171 -15.08 -12.51 9.23
CA ARG A 171 -14.46 -13.68 8.60
C ARG A 171 -13.70 -14.54 9.61
N SER A 172 -12.99 -13.90 10.54
CA SER A 172 -12.29 -14.61 11.61
C SER A 172 -13.27 -15.32 12.53
N LEU A 173 -14.34 -14.64 12.96
CA LEU A 173 -15.37 -15.23 13.82
C LEU A 173 -16.08 -16.42 13.14
N LEU A 174 -16.42 -16.29 11.85
CA LEU A 174 -17.04 -17.35 11.07
C LEU A 174 -16.09 -18.55 10.90
N THR A 175 -14.81 -18.29 10.64
CA THR A 175 -13.80 -19.35 10.49
C THR A 175 -13.61 -20.09 11.80
N ILE A 176 -13.47 -19.38 12.92
CA ILE A 176 -13.41 -19.98 14.27
C ILE A 176 -14.65 -20.85 14.49
N SER A 177 -15.85 -20.32 14.22
CA SER A 177 -17.10 -21.05 14.40
C SER A 177 -17.16 -22.34 13.56
N ALA A 178 -16.72 -22.27 12.31
CA ALA A 178 -16.66 -23.42 11.41
C ALA A 178 -15.67 -24.49 11.89
N LEU A 179 -14.49 -24.08 12.39
CA LEU A 179 -13.49 -25.00 12.94
C LEU A 179 -14.00 -25.72 14.20
N VAL A 180 -14.68 -24.98 15.10
CA VAL A 180 -15.32 -25.56 16.28
C VAL A 180 -16.39 -26.56 15.88
N ALA A 181 -17.28 -26.18 14.94
CA ALA A 181 -18.33 -27.05 14.45
C ALA A 181 -17.78 -28.31 13.74
N GLY A 182 -16.66 -28.18 13.02
CA GLY A 182 -15.97 -29.30 12.38
C GLY A 182 -15.15 -30.17 13.33
N GLY A 183 -14.76 -29.64 14.50
CA GLY A 183 -13.89 -30.31 15.47
C GLY A 183 -12.39 -30.16 15.19
N SER A 184 -11.99 -29.22 14.33
CA SER A 184 -10.58 -28.97 13.94
C SER A 184 -9.88 -28.04 14.94
N THR A 185 -9.77 -28.51 16.18
CA THR A 185 -9.26 -27.70 17.30
C THR A 185 -7.80 -27.29 17.17
N GLU A 186 -7.00 -28.06 16.44
CA GLU A 186 -5.58 -27.80 16.14
C GLU A 186 -5.36 -26.52 15.34
N GLN A 187 -6.35 -26.06 14.57
CA GLN A 187 -6.28 -24.82 13.80
C GLN A 187 -6.71 -23.58 14.61
N LEU A 188 -7.40 -23.77 15.74
CA LEU A 188 -7.94 -22.67 16.53
C LEU A 188 -6.89 -21.69 17.05
N PRO A 189 -5.69 -22.10 17.53
CA PRO A 189 -4.70 -21.13 18.02
C PRO A 189 -4.32 -20.07 16.98
N PHE A 190 -4.14 -20.47 15.71
CA PHE A 190 -3.85 -19.52 14.63
C PHE A 190 -5.02 -18.58 14.39
N HIS A 191 -6.23 -19.11 14.22
CA HIS A 191 -7.40 -18.30 13.87
C HIS A 191 -7.92 -17.43 15.03
N ILE A 192 -7.72 -17.83 16.28
CA ILE A 192 -8.03 -16.99 17.44
C ILE A 192 -7.06 -15.79 17.52
N ARG A 193 -5.76 -15.98 17.33
CA ARG A 193 -4.79 -14.86 17.25
C ARG A 193 -5.15 -13.91 16.11
N LEU A 194 -5.44 -14.46 14.94
CA LEU A 194 -5.85 -13.68 13.78
C LEU A 194 -7.14 -12.89 14.06
N GLY A 195 -8.12 -13.53 14.71
CA GLY A 195 -9.35 -12.88 15.15
C GLY A 195 -9.11 -11.69 16.08
N ARG A 196 -8.17 -11.82 17.04
CA ARG A 196 -7.77 -10.71 17.92
C ARG A 196 -7.09 -9.57 17.18
N GLN A 197 -6.19 -9.88 16.23
CA GLN A 197 -5.57 -8.88 15.36
C GLN A 197 -6.62 -8.10 14.55
N HIS A 198 -7.72 -8.76 14.17
CA HIS A 198 -8.86 -8.13 13.50
C HIS A 198 -9.92 -7.54 14.45
N GLY A 199 -9.65 -7.44 15.75
CA GLY A 199 -10.50 -6.73 16.70
C GLY A 199 -11.56 -7.56 17.43
N LEU A 200 -11.47 -8.90 17.43
CA LEU A 200 -12.24 -9.72 18.38
C LEU A 200 -11.64 -9.64 19.78
N THR A 201 -12.47 -9.37 20.78
CA THR A 201 -12.06 -9.44 22.19
C THR A 201 -12.05 -10.88 22.70
N GLU A 202 -11.28 -11.16 23.76
CA GLU A 202 -11.30 -12.48 24.40
C GLU A 202 -12.70 -12.84 24.90
N GLU A 203 -13.44 -11.88 25.45
CA GLU A 203 -14.84 -12.04 25.86
C GLU A 203 -15.75 -12.44 24.69
N GLN A 204 -15.63 -11.77 23.54
CA GLN A 204 -16.41 -12.10 22.34
C GLN A 204 -16.09 -13.49 21.82
N ILE A 205 -14.82 -13.90 21.87
CA ILE A 205 -14.40 -15.26 21.48
C ILE A 205 -15.01 -16.28 22.45
N VAL A 206 -14.84 -16.09 23.76
CA VAL A 206 -15.37 -17.02 24.78
C VAL A 206 -16.89 -17.14 24.70
N GLU A 207 -17.60 -16.03 24.49
CA GLU A 207 -19.06 -16.03 24.31
C GLU A 207 -19.46 -16.83 23.07
N ALA A 208 -18.79 -16.62 21.93
CA ALA A 208 -19.07 -17.37 20.71
C ALA A 208 -18.83 -18.88 20.88
N LEU A 209 -17.71 -19.27 21.53
CA LEU A 209 -17.41 -20.68 21.81
C LEU A 209 -18.45 -21.31 22.75
N THR A 210 -18.91 -20.56 23.75
CA THR A 210 -19.95 -20.99 24.69
C THR A 210 -21.28 -21.16 23.97
N HIS A 211 -21.66 -20.21 23.12
CA HIS A 211 -22.88 -20.26 22.31
C HIS A 211 -22.88 -21.48 21.37
N LEU A 212 -21.73 -21.80 20.78
CA LEU A 212 -21.59 -22.96 19.89
C LEU A 212 -21.80 -24.30 20.61
N ALA A 213 -21.71 -24.38 21.94
CA ALA A 213 -22.01 -25.61 22.67
C ALA A 213 -23.43 -26.14 22.41
N PHE A 214 -24.39 -25.24 22.17
CA PHE A 214 -25.78 -25.56 21.89
C PHE A 214 -26.01 -26.11 20.47
N TYR A 215 -25.11 -25.82 19.52
CA TYR A 215 -25.28 -26.18 18.10
C TYR A 215 -24.27 -27.21 17.60
N ALA A 216 -23.04 -27.15 18.12
CA ALA A 216 -21.94 -28.05 17.77
C ALA A 216 -21.72 -29.16 18.82
N GLY A 217 -22.35 -29.05 20.00
CA GLY A 217 -22.26 -30.00 21.10
C GLY A 217 -21.16 -29.65 22.11
N TRP A 218 -21.43 -30.00 23.38
CA TRP A 218 -20.58 -29.67 24.53
C TRP A 218 -19.11 -30.10 24.39
N PRO A 219 -18.78 -31.33 23.90
CA PRO A 219 -17.38 -31.76 23.79
C PRO A 219 -16.53 -30.87 22.87
N ARG A 220 -17.09 -30.42 21.73
CA ARG A 220 -16.40 -29.55 20.78
C ARG A 220 -16.18 -28.15 21.34
N ALA A 221 -17.21 -27.59 21.96
CA ALA A 221 -17.10 -26.29 22.62
C ALA A 221 -16.08 -26.32 23.78
N ALA A 222 -16.11 -27.35 24.62
CA ALA A 222 -15.15 -27.50 25.72
C ALA A 222 -13.70 -27.61 25.22
N ALA A 223 -13.45 -28.39 24.16
CA ALA A 223 -12.13 -28.50 23.56
C ALA A 223 -11.65 -27.15 22.96
N ALA A 224 -12.55 -26.41 22.32
CA ALA A 224 -12.24 -25.09 21.79
C ALA A 224 -11.95 -24.05 22.89
N ILE A 225 -12.74 -24.03 23.97
CA ILE A 225 -12.53 -23.17 25.13
C ILE A 225 -11.18 -23.49 25.80
N GLN A 226 -10.81 -24.77 25.89
CA GLN A 226 -9.52 -25.18 26.42
C GLN A 226 -8.36 -24.66 25.56
N ALA A 227 -8.47 -24.74 24.22
CA ALA A 227 -7.48 -24.18 23.30
C ALA A 227 -7.36 -22.64 23.44
N ALA A 228 -8.49 -21.94 23.54
CA ALA A 228 -8.53 -20.50 23.77
C ALA A 228 -7.86 -20.12 25.10
N LYS A 229 -8.17 -20.85 26.17
CA LYS A 229 -7.58 -20.64 27.51
C LYS A 229 -6.05 -20.77 27.49
N GLN A 230 -5.51 -21.81 26.86
CA GLN A 230 -4.07 -22.01 26.74
C GLN A 230 -3.41 -20.82 26.02
N LEU A 231 -4.00 -20.40 24.91
CA LEU A 231 -3.49 -19.27 24.12
C LEU A 231 -3.49 -17.95 24.90
N PHE A 232 -4.55 -17.65 25.65
CA PHE A 232 -4.64 -16.41 26.44
C PHE A 232 -3.64 -16.37 27.59
N GLN A 233 -3.24 -17.54 28.11
CA GLN A 233 -2.21 -17.64 29.16
C GLN A 233 -0.80 -17.44 28.61
N GLU A 234 -0.53 -17.79 27.34
CA GLU A 234 0.77 -17.59 26.69
C GLU A 234 1.04 -16.12 26.32
N THR A 235 0.00 -15.29 26.27
CA THR A 235 0.08 -13.89 25.80
C THR A 235 0.11 -12.87 26.96
N ASN A 236 0.08 -13.34 28.21
CA ASN A 236 0.27 -12.55 29.44
C ASN A 236 1.65 -12.80 30.03
#